data_AF-A0A5R1NNW6-F1
#
_entry.id   AF-A0A5R1NNW6-F1
#
_cell.length_a   1.000
_cell.length_b   1.000
_cell.length_c   1.000
_cell.angle_alpha   90.00
_cell.angle_beta   90.00
_cell.angle_gamma   90.00
#
_symmetry.space_group_name_H-M   'P 1'
#
loop_
_entity.id
_entity.type
_entity.pdbx_description
1 polymer ?
#
loop_
_entity_poly.entity_id
_entity_poly.type
_entity_poly.pdbx_seq_one_letter_code
_entity_poly.pdbx_strand_id
1 'polypeptide(L)'
;MTAAPTTSIPRVGLKNGETIPQLGFGVYQVVPADTRRSTLAALEVGYRHMHASGWVKTIGVSNFQPHHLQRLLDETGTVPAVNQIEVHPYLTQDDVRAFNTQHGIVTEAWSPIAQGKVLGDPVITAIAARLGRSVAQVTLRWHLQRGDIVFPKSVTRSRVEENFALFDFELTTDDLAAITALNRNERTGPDPDEFNWIP
;
A
#
# COMPACT_ATOMS: atom_id res chain seq x y z
N MET A 1 -22.56 22.93 -12.55
CA MET A 1 -21.42 22.16 -12.01
C MET A 1 -21.93 20.77 -11.67
N THR A 2 -21.70 19.79 -12.54
CA THR A 2 -22.05 18.39 -12.28
C THR A 2 -21.02 17.83 -11.29
N ALA A 3 -21.49 17.34 -10.14
CA ALA A 3 -20.64 16.66 -9.17
C ALA A 3 -19.98 15.45 -9.85
N ALA A 4 -18.65 15.35 -9.76
CA ALA A 4 -17.93 14.16 -10.21
C ALA A 4 -18.46 12.94 -9.44
N PRO A 5 -18.63 11.77 -10.08
CA PRO A 5 -19.02 10.56 -9.36
C PRO A 5 -17.99 10.28 -8.27
N THR A 6 -18.43 10.28 -7.02
CA THR A 6 -17.61 9.86 -5.88
C THR A 6 -17.40 8.36 -5.95
N THR A 7 -16.35 7.93 -6.64
CA THR A 7 -15.80 6.59 -6.49
C THR A 7 -15.38 6.44 -5.02
N SER A 8 -16.16 5.69 -4.24
CA SER A 8 -15.86 5.46 -2.83
C SER A 8 -14.70 4.48 -2.71
N ILE A 9 -13.61 4.89 -2.04
CA ILE A 9 -12.50 4.00 -1.71
C ILE A 9 -13.02 2.84 -0.84
N PRO A 10 -12.79 1.57 -1.21
CA PRO A 10 -13.16 0.42 -0.40
C PRO A 10 -12.56 0.49 1.01
N ARG A 11 -13.25 -0.09 1.99
CA ARG A 11 -12.76 -0.17 3.37
C ARG A 11 -12.39 -1.61 3.70
N VAL A 12 -11.21 -1.79 4.29
CA VAL A 12 -10.73 -3.07 4.81
C VAL A 12 -11.16 -3.19 6.28
N GLY A 13 -11.74 -4.34 6.65
CA GLY A 13 -12.07 -4.67 8.03
C GLY A 13 -10.83 -5.09 8.81
N LEU A 14 -10.70 -4.59 10.04
CA LEU A 14 -9.63 -4.93 10.97
C LEU A 14 -10.14 -5.91 12.03
N LYS A 15 -9.23 -6.68 12.64
CA LYS A 15 -9.57 -7.70 13.64
C LYS A 15 -10.31 -7.15 14.87
N ASN A 16 -10.11 -5.88 15.20
CA ASN A 16 -10.79 -5.20 16.31
C ASN A 16 -12.19 -4.64 15.93
N GLY A 17 -12.70 -4.92 14.73
CA GLY A 17 -14.00 -4.44 14.25
C GLY A 17 -13.99 -3.03 13.64
N GLU A 18 -12.86 -2.32 13.73
CA GLU A 18 -12.67 -1.06 13.02
C GLU A 18 -12.47 -1.30 11.52
N THR A 19 -12.54 -0.22 10.74
CA THR A 19 -12.28 -0.27 9.29
C THR A 19 -11.30 0.81 8.87
N ILE A 20 -10.54 0.56 7.81
CA ILE A 20 -9.56 1.49 7.25
C ILE A 20 -9.72 1.60 5.73
N PRO A 21 -9.58 2.79 5.11
CA PRO A 21 -9.56 2.89 3.65
C PRO A 21 -8.43 2.06 3.04
N GLN A 22 -8.73 1.31 1.99
CA GLN A 22 -7.73 0.48 1.29
C GLN A 22 -6.70 1.33 0.52
N LEU A 23 -7.10 2.52 0.07
CA LEU A 23 -6.24 3.51 -0.57
C LEU A 23 -6.20 4.79 0.27
N GLY A 24 -5.02 5.35 0.42
CA GLY A 24 -4.76 6.57 1.20
C GLY A 24 -3.59 7.37 0.63
N PHE A 25 -3.29 8.52 1.21
CA PHE A 25 -2.25 9.41 0.71
C PHE A 25 -0.97 9.32 1.54
N GLY A 26 0.13 8.87 0.94
CA GLY A 26 1.42 8.74 1.62
C GLY A 26 2.10 10.09 1.84
N VAL A 27 2.50 10.37 3.08
CA VAL A 27 3.08 11.68 3.49
C VAL A 27 4.60 11.66 3.68
N TYR A 28 5.23 10.48 3.69
CA TYR A 28 6.67 10.34 3.90
C TYR A 28 7.41 10.08 2.58
N GLN A 29 8.54 10.73 2.27
CA GLN A 29 9.09 11.99 2.81
C GLN A 29 8.63 13.16 1.93
N VAL A 30 7.45 13.74 2.17
CA VAL A 30 7.07 15.00 1.49
C VAL A 30 7.98 16.11 2.02
N VAL A 31 8.66 16.84 1.12
CA VAL A 31 9.52 17.95 1.53
C VAL A 31 8.65 19.09 2.10
N PRO A 32 9.11 19.83 3.13
CA PRO A 32 8.28 20.82 3.82
C PRO A 32 7.60 21.85 2.91
N ALA A 33 8.27 22.28 1.84
CA ALA A 33 7.74 23.25 0.88
C ALA A 33 6.52 22.74 0.09
N ASP A 34 6.39 21.42 -0.08
CA ASP A 34 5.32 20.80 -0.87
C ASP A 34 4.12 20.38 -0.02
N THR A 35 4.22 20.44 1.31
CA THR A 35 3.21 19.91 2.25
C THR A 35 1.81 20.47 1.99
N ARG A 36 1.66 21.80 1.88
CA ARG A 36 0.35 22.43 1.65
C ARG A 36 -0.26 21.99 0.31
N ARG A 37 0.53 22.06 -0.77
CA ARG A 37 0.05 21.76 -2.14
C ARG A 37 -0.38 20.31 -2.27
N SER A 38 0.47 19.39 -1.82
CA SER A 38 0.23 17.94 -1.92
C SER A 38 -0.99 17.51 -1.09
N THR A 39 -1.13 18.04 0.13
CA THR A 39 -2.26 17.72 1.02
C THR A 39 -3.59 18.21 0.45
N LEU A 40 -3.66 19.46 -0.02
CA LEU A 40 -4.89 20.01 -0.61
C LEU A 40 -5.30 19.26 -1.89
N ALA A 41 -4.34 18.95 -2.76
CA ALA A 41 -4.63 18.16 -3.97
C ALA A 41 -5.21 16.79 -3.63
N ALA A 42 -4.66 16.09 -2.63
CA ALA A 42 -5.20 14.81 -2.17
C ALA A 42 -6.66 14.94 -1.67
N LEU A 43 -6.93 15.94 -0.82
CA LEU A 43 -8.29 16.18 -0.29
C LEU A 43 -9.30 16.50 -1.39
N GLU A 44 -8.92 17.34 -2.36
CA GLU A 44 -9.76 17.73 -3.50
C GLU A 44 -10.11 16.53 -4.40
N VAL A 45 -9.15 15.63 -4.64
CA VAL A 45 -9.35 14.44 -5.49
C VAL A 45 -10.23 13.38 -4.83
N GLY A 46 -10.37 13.42 -3.50
CA GLY A 46 -11.23 12.49 -2.77
C GLY A 46 -10.49 11.62 -1.75
N TYR A 47 -9.16 11.76 -1.63
CA TYR A 47 -8.47 11.19 -0.48
C TYR A 47 -9.06 11.80 0.79
N ARG A 48 -9.26 10.96 1.80
CA ARG A 48 -9.66 11.38 3.12
C ARG A 48 -8.58 10.93 4.07
N HIS A 49 -8.09 11.85 4.90
CA HIS A 49 -7.27 11.47 6.04
C HIS A 49 -8.12 10.60 6.98
N MET A 50 -7.52 9.61 7.63
CA MET A 50 -8.20 8.92 8.72
C MET A 50 -8.57 9.96 9.78
N HIS A 51 -9.86 10.26 9.87
CA HIS A 51 -10.38 11.25 10.80
C HIS A 51 -10.30 10.68 12.21
N ALA A 52 -9.32 11.14 12.98
CA ALA A 52 -9.15 10.84 14.39
C ALA A 52 -10.18 11.65 15.20
N SER A 53 -11.36 11.07 15.43
CA SER A 53 -12.13 11.35 16.64
C SER A 53 -11.80 10.26 17.66
N GLY A 54 -10.70 10.44 18.40
CA GLY A 54 -10.28 9.61 19.54
C GLY A 54 -8.86 9.03 19.42
N TRP A 55 -7.94 9.57 20.24
CA TRP A 55 -6.63 9.13 20.77
C TRP A 55 -5.85 7.89 20.26
N VAL A 56 -6.11 7.32 19.07
CA VAL A 56 -5.69 5.98 18.57
C VAL A 56 -6.78 4.94 18.79
N LYS A 57 -7.45 4.52 17.70
CA LYS A 57 -8.48 3.47 17.72
C LYS A 57 -7.90 2.06 17.57
N THR A 58 -6.70 1.97 17.01
CA THR A 58 -6.08 0.70 16.60
C THR A 58 -4.56 0.81 16.67
N ILE A 59 -3.90 -0.25 17.13
CA ILE A 59 -2.44 -0.37 17.12
C ILE A 59 -1.98 -1.24 15.94
N GLY A 60 -0.89 -0.83 15.29
CA GLY A 60 -0.22 -1.57 14.22
C GLY A 60 1.29 -1.52 14.40
N VAL A 61 2.00 -2.30 13.60
CA VAL A 61 3.46 -2.37 13.56
C VAL A 61 3.96 -2.06 12.15
N SER A 62 5.26 -1.84 11.99
CA SER A 62 5.89 -1.67 10.68
C SER A 62 7.22 -2.41 10.64
N ASN A 63 7.49 -3.05 9.50
CA ASN A 63 8.71 -3.80 9.24
C ASN A 63 8.92 -5.03 10.16
N PHE A 64 7.84 -5.59 10.70
CA PHE A 64 7.94 -6.81 11.51
C PHE A 64 7.96 -8.05 10.62
N GLN A 65 8.94 -8.91 10.86
CA GLN A 65 9.09 -10.24 10.27
C GLN A 65 8.27 -11.27 11.08
N PRO A 66 8.04 -12.50 10.57
CA PRO A 66 7.23 -13.51 11.27
C PRO A 66 7.72 -13.79 12.69
N HIS A 67 9.04 -13.83 12.91
CA HIS A 67 9.62 -14.07 14.24
C HIS A 67 9.42 -12.87 15.19
N HIS A 68 9.44 -11.63 14.70
CA HIS A 68 9.08 -10.44 15.48
C HIS A 68 7.61 -10.48 15.93
N LEU A 69 6.71 -10.85 15.00
CA LEU A 69 5.28 -10.96 15.29
C LEU A 69 4.97 -12.11 16.24
N GLN A 70 5.58 -13.28 16.03
CA GLN A 70 5.41 -14.44 16.90
C GLN A 70 5.82 -14.11 18.34
N ARG A 71 6.98 -13.45 18.52
CA ARG A 71 7.43 -13.01 19.84
C ARG A 71 6.46 -12.03 20.50
N LEU A 72 5.94 -11.04 19.75
CA LEU A 72 4.92 -10.11 20.26
C LEU A 72 3.67 -10.86 20.74
N LEU A 73 3.19 -11.83 19.97
CA LEU A 73 2.04 -12.65 20.31
C LEU A 73 2.30 -13.48 21.58
N ASP A 74 3.46 -14.13 21.66
CA ASP A 74 3.81 -15.00 22.79
C ASP A 74 3.98 -14.22 24.09
N GLU A 75 4.59 -13.04 24.04
CA GLU A 75 4.89 -12.25 25.24
C GLU A 75 3.71 -11.38 25.71
N THR A 76 2.79 -11.00 24.81
CA THR A 76 1.75 -10.01 25.14
C THR A 76 0.32 -10.45 24.82
N GLY A 77 0.14 -11.52 24.05
CA GLY A 77 -1.15 -11.92 23.49
C GLY A 77 -1.75 -10.91 22.48
N THR A 78 -1.02 -9.84 22.14
CA THR A 78 -1.53 -8.73 21.33
C THR A 78 -1.30 -8.99 19.86
N VAL A 79 -2.38 -8.97 19.07
CA VAL A 79 -2.33 -9.05 17.61
C VAL A 79 -2.41 -7.64 17.04
N PRO A 80 -1.36 -7.13 16.35
CA PRO A 80 -1.44 -5.84 15.70
C PRO A 80 -2.48 -5.89 14.56
N ALA A 81 -3.22 -4.82 14.33
CA ALA A 81 -4.23 -4.82 13.28
C ALA A 81 -3.63 -4.72 11.87
N VAL A 82 -2.47 -4.06 11.76
CA VAL A 82 -1.76 -3.81 10.51
C VAL A 82 -0.27 -4.07 10.72
N ASN A 83 0.39 -4.62 9.70
CA ASN A 83 1.85 -4.64 9.58
C ASN A 83 2.25 -3.93 8.27
N GLN A 84 2.81 -2.72 8.40
CA GLN A 84 3.28 -1.93 7.25
C GLN A 84 4.68 -2.38 6.83
N ILE A 85 4.81 -3.03 5.69
CA ILE A 85 6.04 -3.66 5.19
C ILE A 85 6.33 -3.27 3.73
N GLU A 86 7.58 -3.44 3.30
CA GLU A 86 7.96 -3.19 1.91
C GLU A 86 7.36 -4.29 1.05
N VAL A 87 6.47 -3.93 0.13
CA VAL A 87 5.87 -4.86 -0.82
C VAL A 87 5.82 -4.18 -2.17
N HIS A 88 6.24 -4.89 -3.21
CA HIS A 88 6.10 -4.51 -4.60
C HIS A 88 6.34 -5.74 -5.48
N PRO A 89 6.13 -5.70 -6.81
CA PRO A 89 6.28 -6.87 -7.68
C PRO A 89 7.62 -7.63 -7.55
N TYR A 90 8.73 -6.94 -7.25
CA TYR A 90 10.05 -7.59 -7.05
C TYR A 90 10.31 -8.12 -5.63
N LEU A 91 9.41 -7.87 -4.68
CA LEU A 91 9.47 -8.30 -3.28
C LEU A 91 8.03 -8.56 -2.78
N THR A 92 7.53 -9.77 -3.00
CA THR A 92 6.11 -10.10 -2.73
C THR A 92 5.78 -10.31 -1.26
N GLN A 93 6.79 -10.59 -0.43
CA GLN A 93 6.69 -10.84 1.03
C GLN A 93 5.78 -12.03 1.38
N ASP A 94 5.78 -13.09 0.58
CA ASP A 94 4.76 -14.16 0.71
C ASP A 94 4.75 -14.81 2.11
N ASP A 95 5.91 -15.02 2.74
CA ASP A 95 6.01 -15.57 4.11
C ASP A 95 5.41 -14.62 5.16
N VAL A 96 5.76 -13.33 5.10
CA VAL A 96 5.23 -12.31 6.03
C VAL A 96 3.73 -12.15 5.84
N ARG A 97 3.25 -12.19 4.59
CA ARG A 97 1.83 -12.09 4.26
C ARG A 97 1.05 -13.31 4.71
N ALA A 98 1.60 -14.51 4.55
CA ALA A 98 0.98 -15.73 5.03
C ALA A 98 0.79 -15.68 6.55
N PHE A 99 1.83 -15.27 7.29
CA PHE A 99 1.74 -15.05 8.73
C PHE A 99 0.69 -13.99 9.08
N ASN A 100 0.75 -12.82 8.42
CA ASN A 100 -0.22 -11.75 8.65
C ASN A 100 -1.66 -12.27 8.46
N THR A 101 -1.92 -12.96 7.35
CA THR A 101 -3.24 -13.53 7.02
C THR A 101 -3.70 -14.53 8.07
N GLN A 102 -2.84 -15.46 8.47
CA GLN A 102 -3.14 -16.48 9.48
C GLN A 102 -3.58 -15.86 10.82
N HIS A 103 -3.00 -14.73 11.21
CA HIS A 103 -3.29 -14.08 12.48
C HIS A 103 -4.34 -12.96 12.41
N GLY A 104 -4.83 -12.64 11.21
CA GLY A 104 -5.80 -11.56 10.98
C GLY A 104 -5.17 -10.16 11.04
N ILE A 105 -3.88 -10.06 10.68
CA ILE A 105 -3.12 -8.82 10.55
C ILE A 105 -3.24 -8.37 9.08
N VAL A 106 -3.62 -7.12 8.84
CA VAL A 106 -3.70 -6.58 7.47
C VAL A 106 -2.33 -6.13 6.99
N THR A 107 -1.97 -6.45 5.75
CA THR A 107 -0.73 -5.97 5.14
C THR A 107 -0.93 -4.57 4.56
N GLU A 108 -0.09 -3.63 4.97
CA GLU A 108 0.01 -2.31 4.35
C GLU A 108 1.34 -2.20 3.59
N ALA A 109 1.25 -1.98 2.28
CA ALA A 109 2.40 -1.94 1.38
C ALA A 109 3.01 -0.54 1.33
N TRP A 110 4.26 -0.40 1.80
CA TRP A 110 5.08 0.77 1.55
C TRP A 110 6.04 0.54 0.38
N SER A 111 6.45 1.62 -0.30
CA SER A 111 7.17 1.58 -1.59
C SER A 111 6.52 0.69 -2.65
N PRO A 112 5.20 0.81 -2.89
CA PRO A 112 4.43 -0.12 -3.75
C PRO A 112 4.93 -0.20 -5.20
N ILE A 113 5.68 0.80 -5.66
CA ILE A 113 6.25 0.84 -7.01
C ILE A 113 7.77 0.64 -7.02
N ALA A 114 8.36 0.04 -5.98
CA ALA A 114 9.80 -0.22 -5.85
C ALA A 114 10.68 1.01 -6.15
N GLN A 115 10.27 2.18 -5.63
CA GLN A 115 10.93 3.47 -5.91
C GLN A 115 11.06 3.81 -7.42
N GLY A 116 10.15 3.29 -8.24
CA GLY A 116 10.12 3.48 -9.69
C GLY A 116 10.80 2.37 -10.50
N LYS A 117 11.47 1.39 -9.86
CA LYS A 117 12.18 0.31 -10.58
C LYS A 117 11.26 -0.59 -11.41
N VAL A 118 9.97 -0.66 -11.07
CA VAL A 118 8.97 -1.45 -11.83
C VAL A 118 8.45 -0.72 -13.08
N LEU A 119 8.72 0.59 -13.23
CA LEU A 119 8.11 1.41 -14.28
C LEU A 119 8.55 1.01 -15.70
N GLY A 120 9.66 0.29 -15.83
CA GLY A 120 10.18 -0.25 -17.09
C GLY A 120 10.04 -1.77 -17.23
N ASP A 121 9.33 -2.45 -16.33
CA ASP A 121 9.17 -3.90 -16.41
C ASP A 121 8.34 -4.29 -17.65
N PRO A 122 8.82 -5.21 -18.51
CA PRO A 122 8.12 -5.55 -19.76
C PRO A 122 6.77 -6.23 -19.53
N VAL A 123 6.61 -7.02 -18.45
CA VAL A 123 5.35 -7.69 -18.13
C VAL A 123 4.31 -6.64 -17.73
N ILE A 124 4.67 -5.74 -16.82
CA ILE A 124 3.75 -4.71 -16.35
C ILE A 124 3.43 -3.70 -17.47
N THR A 125 4.42 -3.37 -18.31
CA THR A 125 4.24 -2.50 -19.49
C THR A 125 3.25 -3.09 -20.49
N ALA A 126 3.34 -4.40 -20.77
CA ALA A 126 2.41 -5.06 -21.68
C ALA A 126 0.96 -5.05 -21.14
N ILE A 127 0.78 -5.29 -19.84
CA ILE A 127 -0.52 -5.23 -19.17
C ILE A 127 -1.07 -3.80 -19.20
N ALA A 128 -0.23 -2.81 -18.88
CA ALA A 128 -0.58 -1.39 -18.90
C ALA A 128 -1.04 -0.92 -20.29
N ALA A 129 -0.32 -1.30 -21.34
CA ALA A 129 -0.68 -1.00 -22.72
C ALA A 129 -2.04 -1.61 -23.11
N ARG A 130 -2.27 -2.89 -22.76
CA ARG A 130 -3.55 -3.58 -23.03
C ARG A 130 -4.74 -2.92 -22.33
N LEU A 131 -4.54 -2.40 -21.12
CA LEU A 131 -5.60 -1.78 -20.32
C LEU A 131 -5.76 -0.28 -20.55
N GLY A 132 -4.87 0.36 -21.33
CA GLY A 132 -4.83 1.81 -21.47
C GLY A 132 -4.62 2.51 -20.13
N ARG A 133 -3.73 1.98 -19.29
CA ARG A 133 -3.38 2.52 -17.96
C ARG A 133 -1.87 2.72 -17.87
N SER A 134 -1.41 3.45 -16.87
CA SER A 134 0.02 3.57 -16.61
C SER A 134 0.56 2.33 -15.89
N VAL A 135 1.88 2.12 -15.97
CA VAL A 135 2.58 1.05 -15.24
C VAL A 135 2.41 1.23 -13.72
N ALA A 136 2.37 2.47 -13.24
CA ALA A 136 2.10 2.78 -11.84
C ALA A 136 0.66 2.37 -11.44
N GLN A 137 -0.34 2.68 -12.26
CA GLN A 137 -1.73 2.28 -11.99
C GLN A 137 -1.90 0.77 -11.96
N VAL A 138 -1.33 0.05 -12.92
CA VAL A 138 -1.35 -1.43 -12.94
C VAL A 138 -0.70 -2.00 -11.68
N THR A 139 0.46 -1.47 -11.28
CA THR A 139 1.16 -1.92 -10.07
C THR A 139 0.33 -1.66 -8.81
N LEU A 140 -0.26 -0.47 -8.67
CA LEU A 140 -1.11 -0.14 -7.52
C LEU A 140 -2.39 -0.98 -7.51
N ARG A 141 -2.98 -1.26 -8.68
CA ARG A 141 -4.16 -2.13 -8.78
C ARG A 141 -3.86 -3.56 -8.35
N TRP A 142 -2.67 -4.07 -8.69
CA TRP A 142 -2.20 -5.39 -8.25
C TRP A 142 -2.18 -5.52 -6.73
N HIS A 143 -1.67 -4.51 -6.02
CA HIS A 143 -1.73 -4.47 -4.56
C HIS A 143 -3.17 -4.49 -4.03
N LEU A 144 -4.04 -3.63 -4.56
CA LEU A 144 -5.43 -3.53 -4.11
C LEU A 144 -6.19 -4.85 -4.32
N GLN A 145 -6.00 -5.53 -5.45
CA GLN A 145 -6.65 -6.83 -5.71
C GLN A 145 -6.08 -7.99 -4.88
N ARG A 146 -4.84 -7.87 -4.39
CA ARG A 146 -4.26 -8.79 -3.39
C ARG A 146 -4.74 -8.51 -1.97
N GLY A 147 -5.54 -7.47 -1.76
CA GLY A 147 -6.07 -7.07 -0.46
C GLY A 147 -5.15 -6.17 0.36
N ASP A 148 -4.08 -5.63 -0.25
CA ASP A 148 -3.18 -4.71 0.45
C ASP A 148 -3.84 -3.36 0.68
N ILE A 149 -3.45 -2.72 1.78
CA ILE A 149 -3.61 -1.27 1.94
C ILE A 149 -2.41 -0.59 1.28
N VAL A 150 -2.64 0.47 0.51
CA VAL A 150 -1.57 1.19 -0.20
C VAL A 150 -1.71 2.68 -0.04
N PHE A 151 -0.63 3.36 0.35
CA PHE A 151 -0.57 4.82 0.45
C PHE A 151 0.45 5.41 -0.53
N PRO A 152 0.15 5.48 -1.83
CA PRO A 152 1.07 6.08 -2.78
C PRO A 152 1.29 7.57 -2.46
N LYS A 153 2.54 8.03 -2.55
CA LYS A 153 2.92 9.44 -2.43
C LYS A 153 2.87 10.12 -3.80
N SER A 154 2.37 11.35 -3.84
CA SER A 154 2.61 12.27 -4.96
C SER A 154 2.61 13.74 -4.51
N VAL A 155 3.40 14.59 -5.16
CA VAL A 155 3.40 16.05 -4.94
C VAL A 155 2.80 16.85 -6.11
N THR A 156 2.43 16.18 -7.20
CA THR A 156 1.77 16.79 -8.36
C THR A 156 0.32 16.32 -8.46
N ARG A 157 -0.60 17.24 -8.78
CA ARG A 157 -2.04 16.97 -8.86
C ARG A 157 -2.39 15.87 -9.85
N SER A 158 -1.82 15.91 -11.05
CA SER A 158 -2.07 14.92 -12.10
C SER A 158 -1.76 13.49 -11.63
N ARG A 159 -0.65 13.29 -10.92
CA ARG A 159 -0.31 11.98 -10.35
C ARG A 159 -1.21 11.58 -9.18
N VAL A 160 -1.71 12.54 -8.40
CA VAL A 160 -2.70 12.26 -7.34
C VAL A 160 -4.01 11.76 -7.96
N GLU A 161 -4.48 12.41 -9.04
CA GLU A 161 -5.65 12.00 -9.81
C GLU A 161 -5.46 10.62 -10.45
N GLU A 162 -4.29 10.38 -11.07
CA GLU A 162 -3.92 9.09 -11.66
C GLU A 162 -3.89 7.96 -10.62
N ASN A 163 -3.31 8.20 -9.45
CA ASN A 163 -3.29 7.25 -8.32
C ASN A 163 -4.68 7.01 -7.72
N PHE A 164 -5.66 7.88 -7.96
CA PHE A 164 -7.04 7.69 -7.50
C PHE A 164 -7.88 6.90 -8.50
N ALA A 165 -7.58 7.03 -9.80
CA ALA A 165 -8.21 6.28 -10.89
C ALA A 165 -7.71 4.81 -10.94
N LEU A 166 -7.92 4.08 -9.85
CA LEU A 166 -7.54 2.66 -9.68
C LEU A 166 -8.75 1.72 -9.58
N PHE A 167 -9.97 2.25 -9.59
CA PHE A 167 -11.19 1.48 -9.32
C PHE A 167 -12.09 1.35 -10.56
N ASP A 168 -11.70 1.94 -11.69
CA ASP A 168 -12.41 1.91 -12.96
C ASP A 168 -11.89 0.82 -13.92
N PHE A 169 -10.96 -0.02 -13.46
CA PHE A 169 -10.44 -1.19 -14.19
C PHE A 169 -10.06 -2.31 -13.23
N GLU A 170 -9.82 -3.50 -13.79
CA GLU A 170 -9.43 -4.70 -13.05
C GLU A 170 -8.35 -5.49 -13.80
N LEU A 171 -7.44 -6.10 -13.04
CA LEU A 171 -6.47 -7.08 -13.51
C LEU A 171 -7.10 -8.47 -13.50
N THR A 172 -6.85 -9.24 -14.54
CA THR A 172 -7.27 -10.65 -14.58
C THR A 172 -6.47 -11.49 -13.60
N THR A 173 -6.93 -12.71 -13.30
CA THR A 173 -6.16 -13.66 -12.48
C THR A 173 -4.78 -13.94 -13.09
N ASP A 174 -4.69 -14.02 -14.42
CA ASP A 174 -3.42 -14.23 -15.12
C ASP A 174 -2.49 -13.01 -15.00
N ASP A 175 -3.03 -11.79 -15.06
CA ASP A 175 -2.25 -10.57 -14.83
C ASP A 175 -1.69 -10.52 -13.41
N LEU A 176 -2.53 -10.86 -12.42
CA LEU A 176 -2.11 -10.92 -11.02
C LEU A 176 -1.00 -11.96 -10.82
N ALA A 177 -1.14 -13.14 -11.43
CA ALA A 177 -0.15 -14.20 -11.38
C ALA A 177 1.16 -13.78 -12.07
N ALA A 178 1.08 -13.16 -13.25
CA ALA A 178 2.23 -12.69 -14.01
C ALA A 178 3.04 -11.63 -13.26
N ILE A 179 2.37 -10.65 -12.64
CA ILE A 179 3.03 -9.63 -11.82
C ILE A 179 3.62 -10.25 -10.55
N THR A 180 2.91 -11.17 -9.91
CA THR A 180 3.41 -11.85 -8.69
C THR A 180 4.64 -12.70 -8.99
N ALA A 181 4.71 -13.32 -10.17
CA ALA A 181 5.86 -14.11 -10.62
C ALA A 181 7.13 -13.28 -10.88
N LEU A 182 7.04 -11.93 -10.90
CA LEU A 182 8.20 -11.05 -10.97
C LEU A 182 9.02 -11.03 -9.66
N ASN A 183 8.53 -11.68 -8.61
CA ASN A 183 9.24 -11.74 -7.34
C ASN A 183 10.66 -12.27 -7.54
N ARG A 184 11.61 -11.55 -6.96
CA ARG A 184 13.02 -11.93 -6.94
C ARG A 184 13.67 -11.64 -5.58
N ASN A 185 12.84 -11.42 -4.56
CA ASN A 185 13.25 -11.02 -3.22
C ASN A 185 14.19 -9.80 -3.21
N GLU A 186 14.02 -8.88 -4.16
CA GLU A 186 14.86 -7.68 -4.26
C GLU A 186 14.29 -6.57 -3.40
N ARG A 187 14.91 -6.33 -2.25
CA ARG A 187 14.58 -5.20 -1.38
C ARG A 187 15.15 -3.88 -1.91
N THR A 188 14.38 -2.80 -1.82
CA THR A 188 14.83 -1.41 -2.06
C THR A 188 15.04 -0.61 -0.78
N GLY A 189 14.39 -1.03 0.31
CA GLY A 189 14.56 -0.52 1.66
C GLY A 189 15.67 -1.19 2.47
N PRO A 190 15.85 -0.75 3.72
CA PRO A 190 16.69 -1.44 4.69
C PRO A 190 16.10 -2.79 5.09
N ASP A 191 16.95 -3.78 5.37
CA ASP A 191 16.48 -5.06 5.90
C ASP A 191 16.12 -4.95 7.39
N PRO A 192 14.90 -5.31 7.82
CA PRO A 192 14.50 -5.22 9.22
C PRO A 192 15.38 -5.99 10.20
N ASP A 193 16.04 -7.06 9.75
CA ASP A 193 16.86 -7.91 10.63
C ASP A 193 18.33 -7.44 10.71
N GLU A 194 18.76 -6.62 9.76
CA GLU A 194 20.12 -6.06 9.71
C GLU A 194 20.17 -4.56 10.09
N PHE A 195 19.06 -3.85 9.95
CA PHE A 195 18.97 -2.42 10.16
C PHE A 195 18.87 -2.07 11.65
N ASN A 196 20.03 -2.05 12.30
CA ASN A 196 20.20 -1.54 13.66
C ASN A 196 20.28 0.00 13.69
N TRP A 197 19.22 0.70 13.27
CA TRP A 197 19.15 2.14 13.55
C TRP A 197 18.64 2.36 14.96
N ILE A 198 19.58 2.42 15.90
CA ILE A 198 19.40 3.05 17.20
C ILE A 198 19.81 4.51 17.02
N PRO A 199 18.87 5.48 16.97
CA PRO A 199 19.23 6.90 17.08
C PRO A 199 19.91 7.22 18.41
#